data_AF-A0A6M3M4E8-F1
#
_entry.id   AF-A0A6M3M4E8-F1
#
_cell.length_a   1.000
_cell.length_b   1.000
_cell.length_c   1.000
_cell.angle_alpha   90.00
_cell.angle_beta   90.00
_cell.angle_gamma   90.00
#
_symmetry.space_group_name_H-M   'P 1'
#
loop_
_entity.id
_entity.type
_entity.pdbx_description
1 polymer ?
#
loop_
_entity_poly.entity_id
_entity_poly.type
_entity_poly.pdbx_seq_one_letter_code
_entity_poly.pdbx_strand_id
1 'polypeptide(L)'
;MPNPYVAYTTAGNEISSTYEGRHITLPESYLTHPSHTDNLVDGKDPILAGENIVGVAFSSASGVNDLIGIDTEGIWALLVSADDDWGTSAVAVGDEIFINKTTCLLSKIRNANTHQHFGYALATIPAGDDEVIAVKVHWDP
;
A
#
# COMPACT_ATOMS: atom_id res chain seq x y z
N MET A 1 -12.99 -17.64 7.41
CA MET A 1 -11.85 -18.58 7.46
C MET A 1 -10.98 -18.22 8.66
N PRO A 2 -10.20 -19.15 9.25
CA PRO A 2 -9.35 -18.85 10.40
C PRO A 2 -8.24 -17.87 10.01
N ASN A 3 -7.94 -16.89 10.86
CA ASN A 3 -6.77 -16.03 10.69
C ASN A 3 -5.51 -16.95 10.59
N PRO A 4 -4.65 -16.77 9.56
CA PRO A 4 -3.49 -17.65 9.35
C PRO A 4 -2.51 -17.63 10.52
N TYR A 5 -2.63 -16.64 11.41
CA TYR A 5 -1.81 -16.45 12.60
C TYR A 5 -2.41 -16.96 13.91
N VAL A 6 -3.55 -17.66 13.87
CA VAL A 6 -4.27 -18.11 15.10
C VAL A 6 -3.50 -19.17 15.90
N ALA A 7 -2.56 -19.89 15.28
CA ALA A 7 -1.76 -20.91 15.96
C ALA A 7 -0.71 -20.33 16.93
N TYR A 8 -0.51 -19.01 16.94
CA TYR A 8 0.60 -18.36 17.65
C TYR A 8 0.15 -17.70 18.98
N THR A 9 -0.50 -18.47 19.85
CA THR A 9 -1.10 -17.96 21.11
C THR A 9 -0.12 -17.79 22.28
N THR A 10 1.16 -18.07 22.08
CA THR A 10 2.17 -18.00 23.14
C THR A 10 3.11 -16.83 22.87
N ALA A 11 3.14 -15.87 23.79
CA ALA A 11 3.98 -14.68 23.69
C ALA A 11 5.47 -15.04 23.57
N GLY A 12 6.20 -14.32 22.72
CA GLY A 12 7.63 -14.51 22.49
C GLY A 12 8.00 -15.56 21.43
N ASN A 13 7.02 -16.30 20.89
CA ASN A 13 7.26 -17.14 19.72
C ASN A 13 7.37 -16.27 18.48
N GLU A 14 8.44 -16.48 17.71
CA GLU A 14 8.58 -15.94 16.38
C GLU A 14 7.52 -16.58 15.47
N ILE A 15 6.77 -15.73 14.76
CA ILE A 15 5.66 -16.13 13.89
C ILE A 15 6.11 -16.24 12.43
N SER A 16 7.10 -15.43 12.06
CA SER A 16 7.62 -15.27 10.69
C SER A 16 8.99 -14.59 10.80
N SER A 17 10.00 -15.12 10.10
CA SER A 17 11.41 -14.69 10.24
C SER A 17 11.92 -13.93 9.01
N THR A 18 13.25 -13.74 8.92
CA THR A 18 13.98 -13.07 7.82
C THR A 18 13.29 -13.14 6.45
N TYR A 19 13.01 -11.97 5.86
CA TYR A 19 12.33 -11.77 4.57
C TYR A 19 10.86 -12.20 4.49
N GLU A 20 10.33 -12.97 5.46
CA GLU A 20 8.91 -13.34 5.51
C GLU A 20 8.05 -12.26 6.21
N GLY A 21 8.65 -11.39 7.04
CA GLY A 21 7.98 -10.20 7.59
C GLY A 21 7.65 -9.12 6.56
N ARG A 22 8.25 -9.20 5.37
CA ARG A 22 7.97 -8.33 4.22
C ARG A 22 6.65 -8.71 3.53
N HIS A 23 6.31 -9.99 3.53
CA HIS A 23 5.10 -10.50 2.91
C HIS A 23 4.10 -10.86 3.98
N ILE A 24 3.13 -9.99 4.22
CA ILE A 24 2.06 -10.26 5.17
C ILE A 24 0.84 -10.79 4.44
N THR A 25 -0.02 -11.54 5.14
CA THR A 25 -1.26 -12.04 4.58
C THR A 25 -2.41 -11.69 5.50
N LEU A 26 -3.35 -10.90 5.00
CA LEU A 26 -4.50 -10.42 5.78
C LEU A 26 -5.81 -10.72 5.04
N PRO A 27 -6.93 -10.89 5.76
CA PRO A 27 -8.25 -10.94 5.15
C PRO A 27 -8.55 -9.66 4.37
N GLU A 28 -9.21 -9.79 3.21
CA GLU A 28 -9.68 -8.66 2.39
C GLU A 28 -10.40 -7.61 3.24
N SER A 29 -11.27 -8.04 4.16
CA SER A 29 -12.03 -7.13 5.04
C SER A 29 -11.19 -6.21 5.95
N TYR A 30 -9.88 -6.39 6.03
CA TYR A 30 -8.97 -5.50 6.78
C TYR A 30 -8.23 -4.50 5.87
N LEU A 31 -8.49 -4.52 4.57
CA LEU A 31 -7.74 -3.79 3.56
C LEU A 31 -8.56 -2.63 3.01
N THR A 32 -7.94 -1.47 2.94
CA THR A 32 -8.36 -0.36 2.10
C THR A 32 -7.57 -0.43 0.80
N HIS A 33 -8.27 -0.25 -0.32
CA HIS A 33 -7.74 -0.33 -1.68
C HIS A 33 -8.48 0.64 -2.61
N PRO A 34 -7.98 0.89 -3.84
CA PRO A 34 -8.69 1.70 -4.82
C PRO A 34 -10.09 1.17 -5.12
N SER A 35 -11.02 2.06 -5.45
CA SER A 35 -12.39 1.66 -5.74
C SER A 35 -12.49 0.88 -7.06
N HIS A 36 -13.06 -0.32 -6.97
CA HIS A 36 -13.33 -1.19 -8.11
C HIS A 36 -14.82 -1.49 -8.22
N THR A 37 -15.26 -2.13 -9.31
CA THR A 37 -16.68 -2.37 -9.56
C THR A 37 -17.30 -3.36 -8.56
N ASP A 38 -16.54 -4.35 -8.12
CA ASP A 38 -16.95 -5.36 -7.15
C ASP A 38 -16.67 -4.97 -5.70
N ASN A 39 -15.96 -3.84 -5.48
CA ASN A 39 -15.45 -3.40 -4.18
C ASN A 39 -14.60 -4.47 -3.48
N LEU A 40 -13.80 -5.21 -4.25
CA LEU A 40 -12.82 -6.16 -3.73
C LEU A 40 -11.42 -5.73 -4.17
N VAL A 41 -10.40 -6.13 -3.41
CA VAL A 41 -9.00 -5.89 -3.78
C VAL A 41 -8.68 -6.55 -5.12
N ASP A 42 -7.99 -5.81 -5.98
CA ASP A 42 -7.37 -6.34 -7.19
C ASP A 42 -5.86 -6.54 -7.03
N GLY A 43 -5.32 -7.53 -7.76
CA GLY A 43 -3.89 -7.77 -7.78
C GLY A 43 -3.14 -6.56 -8.34
N LYS A 44 -2.07 -6.16 -7.63
CA LYS A 44 -1.21 -4.97 -7.86
C LYS A 44 -1.78 -3.66 -7.32
N ASP A 45 -2.90 -3.70 -6.62
CA ASP A 45 -3.40 -2.51 -5.93
C ASP A 45 -2.42 -2.02 -4.87
N PRO A 46 -2.25 -0.70 -4.72
CA PRO A 46 -1.70 -0.13 -3.50
C PRO A 46 -2.69 -0.36 -2.35
N ILE A 47 -2.19 -0.86 -1.22
CA ILE A 47 -2.99 -1.26 -0.08
C ILE A 47 -2.62 -0.45 1.15
N LEU A 48 -3.63 -0.09 1.93
CA LEU A 48 -3.48 0.30 3.33
C LEU A 48 -4.25 -0.73 4.18
N ALA A 49 -3.56 -1.44 5.07
CA ALA A 49 -4.21 -2.28 6.07
C ALA A 49 -4.21 -1.58 7.44
N GLY A 50 -5.40 -1.43 8.03
CA GLY A 50 -5.59 -0.59 9.21
C GLY A 50 -5.21 0.87 8.94
N GLU A 51 -4.42 1.48 9.83
CA GLU A 51 -4.03 2.90 9.70
C GLU A 51 -2.63 3.13 9.12
N ASN A 52 -1.75 2.14 9.20
CA ASN A 52 -0.30 2.35 9.02
C ASN A 52 0.39 1.35 8.10
N ILE A 53 -0.21 0.18 7.85
CA ILE A 53 0.47 -0.89 7.11
C ILE A 53 0.24 -0.64 5.62
N VAL A 54 1.32 -0.39 4.90
CA VAL A 54 1.29 -0.10 3.46
C VAL A 54 1.91 -1.22 2.66
N GLY A 55 1.45 -1.41 1.43
CA GLY A 55 2.05 -2.38 0.52
C GLY A 55 1.33 -2.50 -0.80
N VAL A 56 1.63 -3.57 -1.53
CA VAL A 56 0.98 -3.90 -2.81
C VAL A 56 0.39 -5.30 -2.77
N ALA A 57 -0.85 -5.47 -3.20
CA ALA A 57 -1.51 -6.77 -3.24
C ALA A 57 -0.92 -7.69 -4.33
N PHE A 58 -0.68 -8.96 -4.02
CA PHE A 58 -0.21 -9.94 -5.00
C PHE A 58 -1.31 -10.53 -5.89
N SER A 59 -2.54 -10.57 -5.40
CA SER A 59 -3.66 -11.27 -6.03
C SER A 59 -4.98 -10.54 -5.78
N SER A 60 -5.91 -10.67 -6.72
CA SER A 60 -7.29 -10.21 -6.52
C SER A 60 -8.04 -11.12 -5.55
N ALA A 61 -8.95 -10.53 -4.77
CA ALA A 61 -9.91 -11.28 -3.97
C ALA A 61 -11.08 -11.77 -4.85
N SER A 62 -11.72 -12.87 -4.45
CA SER A 62 -13.01 -13.33 -5.00
C SER A 62 -14.15 -13.20 -3.97
N GLY A 63 -13.83 -12.83 -2.73
CA GLY A 63 -14.79 -12.46 -1.70
C GLY A 63 -14.11 -11.85 -0.46
N VAL A 64 -14.93 -11.25 0.40
CA VAL A 64 -14.46 -10.39 1.52
C VAL A 64 -13.69 -11.10 2.64
N ASN A 65 -13.64 -12.43 2.59
CA ASN A 65 -12.95 -13.26 3.58
C ASN A 65 -11.69 -13.91 3.01
N ASP A 66 -11.34 -13.60 1.76
CA ASP A 66 -10.16 -14.15 1.12
C ASP A 66 -8.90 -13.57 1.74
N LEU A 67 -7.86 -14.40 1.83
CA LEU A 67 -6.57 -14.00 2.35
C LEU A 67 -5.73 -13.44 1.21
N ILE A 68 -5.31 -12.18 1.37
CA ILE A 68 -4.57 -11.44 0.37
C ILE A 68 -3.13 -11.26 0.86
N GLY A 69 -2.18 -11.75 0.04
CA GLY A 69 -0.76 -11.51 0.25
C GLY A 69 -0.41 -10.08 -0.15
N ILE A 70 0.33 -9.38 0.70
CA ILE A 70 0.72 -7.98 0.53
C ILE A 70 2.24 -7.89 0.65
N ASP A 71 2.86 -7.21 -0.31
CA ASP A 71 4.28 -6.86 -0.26
C ASP A 71 4.48 -5.48 0.35
N THR A 72 5.01 -5.44 1.58
CA THR A 72 5.23 -4.20 2.33
C THR A 72 6.55 -3.52 1.97
N GLU A 73 7.37 -4.15 1.13
CA GLU A 73 8.60 -3.57 0.59
C GLU A 73 8.83 -3.94 -0.87
N GLY A 74 9.47 -3.09 -1.66
CA GLY A 74 9.89 -3.49 -3.01
C GLY A 74 9.86 -2.32 -3.99
N ILE A 75 10.01 -2.61 -5.28
CA ILE A 75 9.85 -1.62 -6.34
C ILE A 75 8.66 -2.05 -7.20
N TRP A 76 7.67 -1.18 -7.30
CA TRP A 76 6.40 -1.45 -7.97
C TRP A 76 6.08 -0.35 -8.96
N ALA A 77 5.46 -0.71 -10.09
CA ALA A 77 4.93 0.26 -11.05
C ALA A 77 3.51 0.65 -10.60
N LEU A 78 3.34 1.88 -10.13
CA LEU A 78 2.11 2.34 -9.49
C LEU A 78 1.67 3.68 -10.08
N LEU A 79 0.36 3.89 -10.17
CA LEU A 79 -0.21 5.18 -10.56
C LEU A 79 0.01 6.19 -9.43
N VAL A 80 0.67 7.29 -9.75
CA VAL A 80 0.95 8.39 -8.83
C VAL A 80 0.44 9.69 -9.44
N SER A 81 -0.23 10.49 -8.62
CA SER A 81 -0.68 11.82 -8.97
C SER A 81 0.37 12.87 -8.58
N ALA A 82 0.69 13.77 -9.50
CA ALA A 82 1.64 14.87 -9.29
C ALA A 82 1.00 16.04 -8.54
N ASP A 83 0.57 15.76 -7.31
CA ASP A 83 -0.03 16.70 -6.36
C ASP A 83 0.69 16.66 -5.00
N ASP A 84 0.74 17.81 -4.33
CA ASP A 84 1.17 17.96 -2.93
C ASP A 84 0.11 18.68 -2.07
N ASP A 85 0.42 18.99 -0.81
CA ASP A 85 -0.51 19.64 0.13
C ASP A 85 -1.07 20.99 -0.38
N TRP A 86 -0.43 21.61 -1.38
CA TRP A 86 -0.77 22.92 -1.93
C TRP A 86 -1.29 22.86 -3.37
N GLY A 87 -1.45 21.67 -3.95
CA GLY A 87 -1.98 21.43 -5.29
C GLY A 87 -0.95 20.80 -6.23
N THR A 88 -1.10 21.07 -7.53
CA THR A 88 -0.29 20.43 -8.59
C THR A 88 1.20 20.69 -8.40
N SER A 89 1.98 19.63 -8.33
CA SER A 89 3.41 19.66 -7.97
C SER A 89 4.14 18.48 -8.61
N ALA A 90 5.09 18.77 -9.50
CA ALA A 90 5.83 17.74 -10.25
C ALA A 90 6.53 16.76 -9.30
N VAL A 91 6.49 15.47 -9.62
CA VAL A 91 7.18 14.42 -8.86
C VAL A 91 8.62 14.33 -9.35
N ALA A 92 9.58 14.34 -8.43
CA ALA A 92 11.00 14.09 -8.70
C ALA A 92 11.46 12.72 -8.14
N VAL A 93 12.57 12.20 -8.66
CA VAL A 93 13.19 10.99 -8.11
C VAL A 93 13.62 11.25 -6.67
N GLY A 94 13.21 10.37 -5.76
CA GLY A 94 13.47 10.47 -4.33
C GLY A 94 12.39 11.23 -3.54
N ASP A 95 11.39 11.81 -4.20
CA ASP A 95 10.25 12.40 -3.49
C ASP A 95 9.50 11.34 -2.68
N GLU A 96 9.08 11.72 -1.47
CA GLU A 96 8.21 10.91 -0.62
C GLU A 96 6.83 10.77 -1.26
N ILE A 97 6.36 9.54 -1.32
CA ILE A 97 5.03 9.18 -1.81
C ILE A 97 4.20 8.69 -0.63
N PHE A 98 2.99 9.22 -0.55
CA PHE A 98 2.01 8.91 0.48
C PHE A 98 0.76 8.31 -0.17
N ILE A 99 0.13 7.39 0.55
CA ILE A 99 -1.14 6.78 0.16
C ILE A 99 -2.29 7.50 0.87
N ASN A 100 -3.32 7.85 0.13
CA ASN A 100 -4.56 8.36 0.71
C ASN A 100 -5.28 7.26 1.49
N LYS A 101 -5.62 7.54 2.75
CA LYS A 101 -6.20 6.56 3.69
C LYS A 101 -7.59 6.06 3.32
N THR A 102 -8.28 6.70 2.36
CA THR A 102 -9.61 6.32 1.91
C THR A 102 -9.63 5.81 0.48
N THR A 103 -8.90 6.48 -0.43
CA THR A 103 -8.95 6.19 -1.87
C THR A 103 -7.79 5.34 -2.37
N CYS A 104 -6.74 5.19 -1.55
CA CYS A 104 -5.49 4.54 -1.92
C CYS A 104 -4.78 5.16 -3.13
N LEU A 105 -5.16 6.38 -3.53
CA LEU A 105 -4.41 7.17 -4.51
C LEU A 105 -3.05 7.57 -3.92
N LEU A 106 -2.00 7.47 -4.73
CA LEU A 106 -0.65 7.83 -4.34
C LEU A 106 -0.31 9.24 -4.81
N SER A 107 0.29 10.06 -3.95
CA SER A 107 0.72 11.43 -4.26
C SER A 107 1.80 11.90 -3.28
N LYS A 108 2.18 13.18 -3.34
CA LYS A 108 3.08 13.80 -2.36
C LYS A 108 2.33 14.51 -1.23
N ILE A 109 1.01 14.34 -1.14
CA ILE A 109 0.20 14.93 -0.06
C ILE A 109 0.54 14.21 1.24
N ARG A 110 1.07 14.95 2.23
CA ARG A 110 1.65 14.41 3.46
C ARG A 110 0.82 14.71 4.71
N ASN A 111 -0.38 15.27 4.55
CA ASN A 111 -1.30 15.48 5.66
C ASN A 111 -1.61 14.15 6.38
N ALA A 112 -1.02 13.96 7.56
CA ALA A 112 -1.09 12.72 8.33
C ALA A 112 -2.53 12.30 8.73
N ASN A 113 -3.49 13.23 8.71
CA ASN A 113 -4.90 12.91 8.97
C ASN A 113 -5.54 12.15 7.81
N THR A 114 -5.07 12.36 6.58
CA THR A 114 -5.68 11.81 5.36
C THR A 114 -4.75 10.90 4.58
N HIS A 115 -3.45 10.92 4.86
CA HIS A 115 -2.43 10.16 4.13
C HIS A 115 -1.47 9.44 5.08
N GLN A 116 -0.89 8.36 4.59
CA GLN A 116 0.14 7.56 5.26
C GLN A 116 1.36 7.46 4.35
N HIS A 117 2.56 7.50 4.91
CA HIS A 117 3.78 7.32 4.13
C HIS A 117 3.79 5.93 3.47
N PHE A 118 4.09 5.89 2.17
CA PHE A 118 4.03 4.68 1.35
C PHE A 118 5.41 4.28 0.82
N GLY A 119 6.24 5.25 0.45
CA GLY A 119 7.54 4.99 -0.13
C GLY A 119 8.13 6.19 -0.87
N TYR A 120 8.97 5.92 -1.87
CA TYR A 120 9.70 6.95 -2.62
C TYR A 120 9.58 6.78 -4.13
N ALA A 121 9.45 7.89 -4.86
CA ALA A 121 9.43 7.88 -6.32
C ALA A 121 10.80 7.54 -6.91
N LEU A 122 10.83 6.72 -7.96
CA LEU A 122 12.05 6.38 -8.72
C LEU A 122 12.03 6.92 -10.15
N ALA A 123 11.00 7.70 -10.51
CA ALA A 123 10.89 8.41 -11.78
C ALA A 123 10.22 9.78 -11.56
N THR A 124 10.21 10.60 -12.60
CA THR A 124 9.64 11.95 -12.59
C THR A 124 8.26 12.00 -13.23
N ILE A 125 7.38 12.86 -12.74
CA ILE A 125 6.07 13.16 -13.35
C ILE A 125 5.93 14.69 -13.46
N PRO A 126 5.53 15.27 -14.60
CA PRO A 126 5.24 16.69 -14.69
C PRO A 126 4.11 17.13 -13.73
N ALA A 127 4.09 18.40 -13.34
CA ALA A 127 3.04 18.90 -12.44
C ALA A 127 1.67 18.83 -13.10
N GLY A 128 0.67 18.28 -12.39
CA GLY A 128 -0.71 18.19 -12.87
C GLY A 128 -1.01 16.96 -13.75
N ASP A 129 -0.05 16.06 -13.93
CA ASP A 129 -0.25 14.78 -14.59
C ASP A 129 -0.37 13.64 -13.56
N ASP A 130 -1.03 12.56 -13.97
CA ASP A 130 -1.06 11.28 -13.26
C ASP A 130 -0.38 10.23 -14.14
N GLU A 131 0.66 9.57 -13.63
CA GLU A 131 1.43 8.59 -14.41
C GLU A 131 1.77 7.34 -13.61
N VAL A 132 1.91 6.21 -14.33
CA VAL A 132 2.42 4.97 -13.74
C VAL A 132 3.93 5.03 -13.71
N ILE A 133 4.50 5.14 -12.51
CA ILE A 133 5.95 5.21 -12.28
C ILE A 133 6.44 4.12 -11.34
N ALA A 134 7.76 3.87 -11.36
CA ALA A 134 8.38 3.01 -10.37
C ALA A 134 8.43 3.72 -9.01
N VAL A 135 7.95 3.03 -7.97
CA VAL A 135 7.95 3.50 -6.56
C VAL A 135 8.64 2.45 -5.70
N LYS A 136 9.62 2.88 -4.89
CA LYS A 136 10.17 2.06 -3.81
C LYS A 136 9.18 2.07 -2.65
N VAL A 137 8.41 1.01 -2.51
CA VAL A 137 7.53 0.77 -1.36
C VAL A 137 8.37 0.44 -0.14
N HIS A 138 8.04 1.06 0.99
CA HIS A 138 8.68 0.78 2.26
C HIS A 138 7.74 1.11 3.42
N TRP A 139 7.29 0.07 4.10
CA TRP A 139 6.65 0.20 5.41
C TRP A 139 7.72 0.35 6.49
N ASP A 140 7.93 1.59 6.96
CA ASP A 140 8.78 1.92 8.11
C ASP A 140 7.88 2.24 9.32
N PRO A 141 7.60 1.26 10.20
CA PRO A 141 6.65 1.39 11.31
C PRO A 141 7.13 2.24 12.50
#